data_AF-A0A0M1P1W9-F1
#
_entry.id   AF-A0A0M1P1W9-F1
#
_cell.length_a   1.000
_cell.length_b   1.000
_cell.length_c   1.000
_cell.angle_alpha   90.00
_cell.angle_beta   90.00
_cell.angle_gamma   90.00
#
_symmetry.space_group_name_H-M   'P 1'
#
loop_
_entity.id
_entity.type
_entity.pdbx_description
1 polymer ?
#
loop_
_entity_poly.entity_id
_entity_poly.type
_entity_poly.pdbx_seq_one_letter_code
_entity_poly.pdbx_strand_id
1 'polypeptide(L)'
;MSTKISEEEQFHFRLIPAEQIRGGIVCFLFIMLIPVLVTLAAPMMSVYFYVAAGVWVAMLLWGMGLSTDPYRAEVSFVLYLGIYGLALAINCQAAILKMMYDMAGVESIGYGVSSVGVMLLLLVAFYILHVRALRQRAYQTMERNGKLGKAGKAAFLLAGIGYTGYYIIVAVAGDLGGFVMGMAAFSVLLILGLYMAIVFIHRYIFIRNHMDQLKAHYPVLGLPKEKRNAAYLNKMNQGNKAPVSQRKSKKRRGSL
;
A
#
# COMPACT_ATOMS: atom_id res chain seq x y z
N MET A 1 5.96 5.21 -33.78
CA MET A 1 7.29 5.03 -33.18
C MET A 1 7.06 4.56 -31.75
N SER A 2 7.18 3.25 -31.49
CA SER A 2 6.87 2.65 -30.19
C SER A 2 8.04 2.90 -29.25
N THR A 3 7.94 3.90 -28.38
CA THR A 3 8.89 4.12 -27.30
C THR A 3 8.78 2.91 -26.36
N LYS A 4 9.76 2.02 -26.40
CA LYS A 4 9.94 0.98 -25.38
C LYS A 4 10.12 1.69 -24.04
N ILE A 5 9.04 1.75 -23.28
CA ILE A 5 9.01 2.21 -21.90
C ILE A 5 10.02 1.36 -21.12
N SER A 6 10.86 2.02 -20.32
CA SER A 6 11.85 1.36 -19.46
C SER A 6 11.10 0.50 -18.43
N GLU A 7 11.62 -0.67 -18.05
CA GLU A 7 10.98 -1.53 -17.02
C GLU A 7 10.79 -0.76 -15.68
N GLU A 8 11.64 0.23 -15.39
CA GLU A 8 11.48 1.18 -14.27
C GLU A 8 10.19 1.98 -14.35
N GLU A 9 9.87 2.52 -15.52
CA GLU A 9 8.63 3.26 -15.77
C GLU A 9 7.42 2.31 -15.63
N GLN A 10 7.56 1.06 -16.07
CA GLN A 10 6.52 0.04 -15.95
C GLN A 10 6.21 -0.31 -14.48
N PHE A 11 7.23 -0.41 -13.61
CA PHE A 11 7.05 -0.63 -12.17
C PHE A 11 6.33 0.55 -11.52
N HIS A 12 6.74 1.79 -11.80
CA HIS A 12 6.12 2.97 -11.25
C HIS A 12 4.69 3.19 -11.78
N PHE A 13 4.37 2.78 -13.01
CA PHE A 13 3.07 2.93 -13.64
C PHE A 13 2.05 1.81 -13.38
N ARG A 14 2.36 0.79 -12.57
CA ARG A 14 1.36 -0.23 -12.11
C ARG A 14 0.31 0.33 -11.15
N LEU A 15 -0.63 1.11 -11.66
CA LEU A 15 -1.72 1.65 -10.86
C LEU A 15 -2.63 0.52 -10.36
N ILE A 16 -3.18 0.69 -9.16
CA ILE A 16 -4.19 -0.22 -8.62
C ILE A 16 -5.49 0.05 -9.41
N PRO A 17 -6.14 -0.99 -9.94
CA PRO A 17 -7.36 -0.82 -10.73
C PRO A 17 -8.44 -0.12 -9.91
N ALA A 18 -9.15 0.83 -10.52
CA ALA A 18 -10.19 1.63 -9.87
C ALA A 18 -11.25 0.79 -9.14
N GLU A 19 -11.54 -0.42 -9.64
CA GLU A 19 -12.48 -1.36 -9.05
C GLU A 19 -12.05 -1.82 -7.64
N GLN A 20 -10.74 -1.88 -7.38
CA GLN A 20 -10.18 -2.33 -6.11
C GLN A 20 -9.97 -1.18 -5.11
N ILE A 21 -10.10 0.08 -5.52
CA ILE A 21 -9.85 1.23 -4.64
C ILE A 21 -10.80 1.22 -3.44
N ARG A 22 -12.11 1.00 -3.67
CA ARG A 22 -13.11 0.99 -2.58
C ARG A 22 -12.85 -0.12 -1.56
N GLY A 23 -12.62 -1.34 -2.04
CA GLY A 23 -12.31 -2.48 -1.18
C GLY A 23 -10.97 -2.31 -0.45
N GLY A 24 -9.98 -1.74 -1.14
CA GLY A 24 -8.68 -1.41 -0.56
C GLY A 24 -8.81 -0.41 0.59
N ILE A 25 -9.51 0.71 0.38
CA ILE A 25 -9.74 1.74 1.42
C ILE A 25 -10.38 1.12 2.66
N VAL A 26 -11.43 0.32 2.49
CA VAL A 26 -12.12 -0.37 3.60
C VAL A 26 -11.16 -1.30 4.33
N CYS A 27 -10.44 -2.16 3.61
CA CYS A 27 -9.48 -3.10 4.19
C CYS A 27 -8.38 -2.39 5.00
N PHE A 28 -7.81 -1.32 4.45
CA PHE A 28 -6.78 -0.52 5.12
C PHE A 28 -7.32 0.18 6.37
N LEU A 29 -8.52 0.76 6.32
CA LEU A 29 -9.13 1.39 7.49
C LEU A 29 -9.45 0.37 8.60
N PHE A 30 -9.81 -0.86 8.25
CA PHE A 30 -9.97 -1.96 9.21
C PHE A 30 -8.64 -2.36 9.87
N ILE A 31 -7.56 -2.46 9.10
CA ILE A 31 -6.22 -2.76 9.67
C ILE A 31 -5.80 -1.65 10.63
N MET A 32 -6.01 -0.38 10.26
CA MET A 32 -5.70 0.77 11.11
C MET A 32 -6.58 0.85 12.36
N LEU A 33 -7.77 0.25 12.35
CA LEU A 33 -8.64 0.20 13.52
C LEU A 33 -8.03 -0.63 14.67
N ILE A 34 -7.20 -1.64 14.36
CA ILE A 34 -6.59 -2.52 15.37
C ILE A 34 -5.77 -1.74 16.42
N PRO A 35 -4.77 -0.90 16.06
CA PRO A 35 -4.06 -0.09 17.04
C PRO A 35 -4.95 0.95 17.73
N VAL A 36 -5.97 1.49 17.04
CA VAL A 36 -6.94 2.42 17.66
C VAL A 36 -7.74 1.73 18.77
N LEU A 37 -8.16 0.49 18.57
CA LEU A 37 -8.89 -0.27 19.60
C LEU A 37 -8.04 -0.53 20.84
N VAL A 38 -6.74 -0.78 20.68
CA VAL A 38 -5.83 -0.89 21.82
C VAL A 38 -5.75 0.43 22.58
N THR A 39 -5.85 1.57 21.89
CA THR A 39 -5.92 2.87 22.58
C THR A 39 -7.18 3.07 23.43
N LEU A 40 -8.21 2.23 23.26
CA LEU A 40 -9.43 2.24 24.07
C LEU A 40 -9.32 1.42 25.36
N ALA A 41 -8.23 0.65 25.55
CA ALA A 41 -8.02 -0.11 26.77
C ALA A 41 -8.00 0.81 28.01
N ALA A 42 -8.37 0.28 29.18
CA ALA A 42 -8.34 1.04 30.43
C ALA A 42 -6.90 1.52 30.74
N PRO A 43 -6.70 2.77 31.20
CA PRO A 43 -7.67 3.87 31.34
C PRO A 43 -8.23 4.34 29.99
N MET A 44 -9.57 4.37 29.89
CA MET A 44 -10.26 4.82 28.68
C MET A 44 -10.07 6.33 28.48
N MET A 45 -10.18 6.81 27.23
CA MET A 45 -10.14 8.24 26.91
C MET A 45 -8.81 8.94 27.25
N SER A 46 -7.68 8.24 27.18
CA SER A 46 -6.36 8.87 27.32
C SER A 46 -5.95 9.67 26.08
N VAL A 47 -4.93 10.53 26.20
CA VAL A 47 -4.45 11.39 25.10
C VAL A 47 -4.11 10.56 23.84
N TYR A 48 -3.58 9.36 24.03
CA TYR A 48 -3.26 8.42 22.93
C TYR A 48 -4.49 8.02 22.12
N PHE A 49 -5.65 7.88 22.76
CA PHE A 49 -6.90 7.57 22.07
C PHE A 49 -7.33 8.72 21.17
N TYR A 50 -7.31 9.97 21.67
CA TYR A 50 -7.72 11.12 20.85
C TYR A 50 -6.81 11.32 19.64
N VAL A 51 -5.50 11.11 19.80
CA VAL A 51 -4.55 11.16 18.67
C VAL A 51 -4.88 10.06 17.67
N ALA A 52 -5.01 8.80 18.11
CA ALA A 52 -5.25 7.67 17.23
C ALA A 52 -6.60 7.75 16.51
N ALA A 53 -7.65 8.14 17.24
CA ALA A 53 -8.99 8.36 16.69
C ALA A 53 -9.02 9.54 15.72
N GLY A 54 -8.36 10.66 16.04
CA GLY A 54 -8.27 11.83 15.16
C GLY A 54 -7.62 11.50 13.82
N VAL A 55 -6.49 10.77 13.86
CA VAL A 55 -5.80 10.30 12.66
C VAL A 55 -6.67 9.32 11.86
N TRP A 56 -7.34 8.37 12.53
CA TRP A 56 -8.22 7.41 11.87
C TRP A 56 -9.42 8.08 11.20
N VAL A 57 -10.07 9.03 11.87
CA VAL A 57 -11.20 9.81 11.31
C VAL A 57 -10.74 10.64 10.11
N ALA A 58 -9.58 11.29 10.18
CA ALA A 58 -9.04 12.04 9.04
C ALA A 58 -8.83 11.14 7.81
N MET A 59 -8.27 9.94 8.01
CA MET A 59 -8.09 8.96 6.94
C MET A 59 -9.42 8.41 6.41
N LEU A 60 -10.41 8.19 7.28
CA LEU A 60 -11.75 7.78 6.89
C LEU A 60 -12.42 8.84 6.00
N LEU A 61 -12.40 10.11 6.39
CA LEU A 61 -12.97 11.22 5.62
C LEU A 61 -12.30 11.35 4.25
N TRP A 62 -10.97 11.24 4.19
CA TRP A 62 -10.26 11.25 2.90
C TRP A 62 -10.60 10.03 2.04
N GLY A 63 -10.64 8.84 2.64
CA GLY A 63 -11.01 7.60 1.95
C GLY A 63 -12.43 7.66 1.38
N MET A 64 -13.38 8.27 2.09
CA MET A 64 -14.73 8.52 1.57
C MET A 64 -14.70 9.45 0.36
N GLY A 65 -13.94 10.55 0.42
CA GLY A 65 -13.74 11.45 -0.72
C GLY A 65 -13.25 10.72 -1.98
N LEU A 66 -12.24 9.86 -1.84
CA LEU A 66 -11.68 9.08 -2.95
C LEU A 66 -12.64 7.99 -3.46
N SER A 67 -13.56 7.52 -2.62
CA SER A 67 -14.52 6.47 -2.99
C SER A 67 -15.67 6.96 -3.87
N THR A 68 -15.93 8.27 -3.89
CA THR A 68 -16.97 8.90 -4.71
C THR A 68 -16.70 8.72 -6.21
N ASP A 69 -15.48 9.03 -6.67
CA ASP A 69 -15.03 8.83 -8.05
C ASP A 69 -13.69 8.07 -8.12
N PRO A 70 -13.73 6.73 -8.01
CA PRO A 70 -12.50 5.92 -7.99
C PRO A 70 -11.74 5.97 -9.32
N TYR A 71 -12.41 6.23 -10.44
CA TYR A 71 -11.79 6.22 -11.77
C TYR A 71 -10.96 7.49 -12.05
N ARG A 72 -11.28 8.60 -11.38
CA ARG A 72 -10.45 9.82 -11.36
C ARG A 72 -9.40 9.79 -10.26
N ALA A 73 -9.66 9.05 -9.19
CA ALA A 73 -8.82 9.03 -8.00
C ALA A 73 -7.61 8.08 -8.06
N GLU A 74 -7.36 7.35 -9.16
CA GLU A 74 -6.29 6.34 -9.22
C GLU A 74 -4.90 6.88 -8.83
N VAL A 75 -4.53 8.09 -9.29
CA VAL A 75 -3.25 8.72 -8.94
C VAL A 75 -3.29 9.24 -7.49
N SER A 76 -4.38 9.87 -7.07
CA SER A 76 -4.59 10.33 -5.71
C SER A 76 -4.62 9.19 -4.69
N PHE A 77 -5.03 7.99 -5.10
CA PHE A 77 -5.05 6.79 -4.28
C PHE A 77 -3.63 6.27 -3.99
N VAL A 78 -2.69 6.47 -4.91
CA VAL A 78 -1.26 6.19 -4.64
C VAL A 78 -0.75 7.09 -3.51
N LEU A 79 -1.10 8.38 -3.52
CA LEU A 79 -0.78 9.29 -2.40
C LEU A 79 -1.47 8.86 -1.11
N TYR A 80 -2.75 8.50 -1.18
CA TYR A 80 -3.52 8.01 -0.04
C TYR A 80 -2.84 6.80 0.62
N LEU A 81 -2.31 5.85 -0.15
CA LEU A 81 -1.57 4.71 0.39
C LEU A 81 -0.29 5.11 1.13
N GLY A 82 0.42 6.13 0.62
CA GLY A 82 1.59 6.68 1.28
C GLY A 82 1.24 7.34 2.61
N ILE A 83 0.22 8.20 2.62
CA ILE A 83 -0.22 8.90 3.83
C ILE A 83 -0.86 7.92 4.82
N TYR A 84 -1.58 6.90 4.33
CA TYR A 84 -2.08 5.79 5.13
C TYR A 84 -0.95 5.07 5.87
N GLY A 85 0.18 4.81 5.21
CA GLY A 85 1.35 4.20 5.86
C GLY A 85 1.86 5.04 7.03
N LEU A 86 1.93 6.36 6.86
CA LEU A 86 2.34 7.29 7.93
C LEU A 86 1.32 7.33 9.06
N ALA A 87 0.03 7.42 8.73
CA ALA A 87 -1.06 7.40 9.70
C ALA A 87 -1.08 6.08 10.51
N LEU A 88 -0.81 4.95 9.85
CA LEU A 88 -0.73 3.65 10.51
C LEU A 88 0.44 3.60 11.49
N ALA A 89 1.60 4.13 11.09
CA ALA A 89 2.76 4.22 11.96
C ALA A 89 2.49 5.09 13.20
N ILE A 90 1.82 6.24 13.02
CA ILE A 90 1.41 7.12 14.13
C ILE A 90 0.46 6.41 15.08
N ASN A 91 -0.56 5.70 14.56
CA ASN A 91 -1.51 4.97 15.40
C ASN A 91 -0.84 3.81 16.16
N CYS A 92 0.09 3.10 15.51
CA CYS A 92 0.88 2.05 16.18
C CYS A 92 1.78 2.65 17.27
N GLN A 93 2.39 3.81 17.02
CA GLN A 93 3.20 4.51 18.01
C GLN A 93 2.35 4.96 19.21
N ALA A 94 1.16 5.50 18.97
CA ALA A 94 0.21 5.88 20.02
C ALA A 94 -0.22 4.66 20.86
N ALA A 95 -0.48 3.52 20.21
CA ALA A 95 -0.80 2.26 20.90
C ALA A 95 0.36 1.78 21.78
N ILE A 96 1.60 1.79 21.27
CA ILE A 96 2.80 1.40 22.03
C ILE A 96 3.00 2.32 23.23
N LEU A 97 2.88 3.64 23.05
CA LEU A 97 3.01 4.61 24.14
C LEU A 97 1.94 4.39 25.20
N LYS A 98 0.68 4.15 24.81
CA LYS A 98 -0.37 3.82 25.78
C LYS A 98 -0.05 2.55 26.56
N MET A 99 0.35 1.48 25.87
CA MET A 99 0.71 0.23 26.53
C MET A 99 1.86 0.42 27.54
N MET A 100 2.80 1.31 27.25
CA MET A 100 3.95 1.57 28.13
C MET A 100 3.65 2.50 29.30
N TYR A 101 2.98 3.62 29.05
CA TYR A 101 2.69 4.61 30.08
C TYR A 101 1.48 4.22 30.92
N ASP A 102 0.36 3.91 30.27
CA ASP A 102 -0.93 3.73 30.95
C ASP A 102 -1.12 2.28 31.45
N MET A 103 -0.53 1.28 30.77
CA MET A 103 -0.74 -0.14 31.11
C MET A 103 0.45 -0.77 31.85
N ALA A 104 1.68 -0.49 31.41
CA ALA A 104 2.89 -0.98 32.07
C ALA A 104 3.43 -0.05 33.18
N GLY A 105 2.85 1.15 33.34
CA GLY A 105 3.16 2.07 34.44
C GLY A 105 4.54 2.72 34.34
N VAL A 106 5.10 2.88 33.14
CA VAL A 106 6.39 3.57 32.97
C VAL A 106 6.21 5.07 33.14
N GLU A 107 6.80 5.66 34.18
CA GLU A 107 6.66 7.10 34.46
C GLU A 107 7.70 7.99 33.75
N SER A 108 8.74 7.39 33.16
CA SER A 108 9.85 8.13 32.56
C SER A 108 9.44 8.80 31.24
N ILE A 109 9.52 10.13 31.18
CA ILE A 109 9.36 10.90 29.94
C ILE A 109 10.40 10.51 28.86
N GLY A 110 11.56 10.02 29.29
CA GLY A 110 12.65 9.61 28.41
C GLY A 110 12.24 8.49 27.45
N TYR A 111 11.33 7.60 27.85
CA TYR A 111 10.82 6.54 26.98
C TYR A 111 10.02 7.08 25.79
N GLY A 112 9.15 8.06 26.03
CA GLY A 112 8.32 8.68 25.01
C GLY A 112 9.15 9.46 24.00
N VAL A 113 10.10 10.26 24.48
CA VAL A 113 11.01 11.02 23.61
C VAL A 113 11.91 10.08 22.80
N SER A 114 12.49 9.05 23.43
CA SER A 114 13.36 8.10 22.73
C SER A 114 12.61 7.24 21.70
N SER A 115 11.40 6.78 22.01
CA SER A 115 10.60 5.97 21.07
C SER A 115 10.15 6.77 19.85
N VAL A 116 9.71 8.02 20.02
CA VAL A 116 9.43 8.93 18.91
C VAL A 116 10.70 9.24 18.11
N GLY A 117 11.83 9.46 18.80
CA GLY A 117 13.13 9.63 18.18
C GLY A 117 13.52 8.44 17.29
N VAL A 118 13.35 7.21 17.78
CA VAL A 118 13.60 5.97 17.02
C VAL A 118 12.69 5.87 15.80
N MET A 119 11.39 6.19 15.93
CA MET A 119 10.46 6.21 14.79
C MET A 119 10.93 7.19 13.70
N LEU A 120 11.36 8.39 14.07
CA LEU A 120 11.88 9.39 13.12
C LEU A 120 13.20 8.95 12.49
N LEU A 121 14.12 8.36 13.28
CA LEU A 121 15.36 7.80 12.75
C LEU A 121 15.10 6.66 11.75
N LEU A 122 14.13 5.78 12.04
CA LEU A 122 13.71 4.72 11.11
C LEU A 122 13.13 5.30 9.82
N LEU A 123 12.32 6.36 9.91
CA LEU A 123 11.79 7.05 8.73
C LEU A 123 12.93 7.60 7.86
N VAL A 124 13.93 8.27 8.47
CA VAL A 124 15.11 8.79 7.75
C VAL A 124 15.94 7.65 7.16
N ALA A 125 16.18 6.59 7.92
CA ALA A 125 16.95 5.43 7.46
C ALA A 125 16.26 4.75 6.27
N PHE A 126 14.95 4.52 6.33
CA PHE A 126 14.20 3.97 5.21
C PHE A 126 14.21 4.89 4.00
N TYR A 127 14.15 6.20 4.19
CA TYR A 127 14.23 7.15 3.08
C TYR A 127 15.58 7.04 2.36
N ILE A 128 16.69 7.05 3.12
CA ILE A 128 18.04 6.90 2.57
C ILE A 128 18.19 5.55 1.85
N LEU A 129 17.74 4.45 2.48
CA LEU A 129 17.80 3.11 1.90
C LEU A 129 16.96 3.01 0.63
N HIS A 130 15.77 3.61 0.60
CA HIS A 130 14.90 3.61 -0.57
C HIS A 130 15.54 4.36 -1.74
N VAL A 131 16.07 5.58 -1.50
CA VAL A 131 16.76 6.36 -2.53
C VAL A 131 18.02 5.64 -3.02
N ARG A 132 18.77 4.99 -2.12
CA ARG A 132 19.94 4.18 -2.50
C ARG A 132 19.55 2.97 -3.34
N ALA A 133 18.48 2.26 -2.97
CA ALA A 133 17.97 1.12 -3.72
C ALA A 133 17.48 1.50 -5.13
N LEU A 134 16.85 2.68 -5.27
CA LEU A 134 16.46 3.26 -6.55
C LEU A 134 17.69 3.57 -7.42
N ARG A 135 18.70 4.26 -6.86
CA ARG A 135 19.95 4.56 -7.59
C ARG A 135 20.69 3.29 -8.04
N GLN A 136 20.60 2.21 -7.28
CA GLN A 136 21.29 0.95 -7.57
C GLN A 136 20.50 0.00 -8.50
N ARG A 137 19.34 0.41 -9.04
CA ARG A 137 18.45 -0.46 -9.84
C ARG A 137 18.08 -1.77 -9.12
N ALA A 138 18.13 -1.81 -7.79
CA ALA A 138 17.96 -3.05 -7.01
C ALA A 138 16.55 -3.66 -7.18
N TYR A 139 15.54 -2.83 -7.45
CA TYR A 139 14.19 -3.28 -7.80
C TYR A 139 14.16 -4.03 -9.15
N GLN A 140 14.98 -3.61 -10.12
CA GLN A 140 15.08 -4.27 -11.44
C GLN A 140 15.60 -5.71 -11.31
N THR A 141 16.52 -5.97 -10.38
CA THR A 141 17.09 -7.31 -10.13
C THR A 141 16.15 -8.21 -9.33
N MET A 142 15.29 -7.66 -8.47
CA MET A 142 14.29 -8.42 -7.72
C MET A 142 13.13 -8.86 -8.62
N GLU A 143 12.63 -7.98 -9.48
CA GLU A 143 11.48 -8.26 -10.35
C GLU A 143 11.84 -9.21 -11.49
N ARG A 144 13.02 -9.05 -12.10
CA ARG A 144 13.55 -9.96 -13.15
C ARG A 144 13.79 -11.39 -12.66
N ASN A 145 14.00 -11.58 -11.36
CA ASN A 145 14.22 -12.91 -10.78
C ASN A 145 12.94 -13.61 -10.33
N GLY A 146 11.76 -12.96 -10.38
CA GLY A 146 10.42 -13.56 -10.18
C GLY A 146 10.20 -14.31 -8.85
N LYS A 147 11.22 -14.38 -8.00
CA LYS A 147 11.21 -15.05 -6.71
C LYS A 147 11.04 -13.96 -5.68
N LEU A 148 9.90 -13.98 -4.99
CA LEU A 148 9.78 -13.38 -3.67
C LEU A 148 11.02 -13.85 -2.90
N GLY A 149 11.98 -12.95 -2.70
CA GLY A 149 13.28 -13.32 -2.12
C GLY A 149 13.03 -14.07 -0.81
N LYS A 150 13.94 -14.95 -0.40
CA LYS A 150 13.78 -15.73 0.84
C LYS A 150 13.31 -14.85 2.03
N ALA A 151 13.74 -13.58 2.05
CA ALA A 151 13.30 -12.54 2.98
C ALA A 151 11.79 -12.17 2.91
N GLY A 152 11.19 -12.06 1.71
CA GLY A 152 9.76 -11.75 1.54
C GLY A 152 8.85 -12.93 1.89
N LYS A 153 9.28 -14.17 1.58
CA LYS A 153 8.58 -15.38 2.03
C LYS A 153 8.70 -15.57 3.54
N ALA A 154 9.89 -15.29 4.09
CA ALA A 154 10.12 -15.29 5.53
C ALA A 154 9.30 -14.22 6.24
N ALA A 155 9.17 -13.00 5.68
CA ALA A 155 8.34 -11.95 6.26
C ALA A 155 6.84 -12.31 6.31
N PHE A 156 6.31 -12.96 5.26
CA PHE A 156 4.92 -13.40 5.23
C PHE A 156 4.66 -14.59 6.18
N LEU A 157 5.60 -15.53 6.25
CA LEU A 157 5.59 -16.63 7.23
C LEU A 157 5.73 -16.11 8.66
N LEU A 158 6.60 -15.14 8.92
CA LEU A 158 6.78 -14.51 10.23
C LEU A 158 5.54 -13.71 10.63
N ALA A 159 4.85 -13.05 9.69
CA ALA A 159 3.59 -12.37 9.97
C ALA A 159 2.47 -13.36 10.35
N GLY A 160 2.37 -14.50 9.66
CA GLY A 160 1.41 -15.56 9.98
C GLY A 160 1.74 -16.29 11.29
N ILE A 161 3.02 -16.60 11.52
CA ILE A 161 3.52 -17.25 12.76
C ILE A 161 3.42 -16.29 13.95
N GLY A 162 3.61 -14.99 13.75
CA GLY A 162 3.45 -13.97 14.79
C GLY A 162 2.01 -13.88 15.31
N TYR A 163 1.01 -14.05 14.44
CA TYR A 163 -0.41 -14.02 14.83
C TYR A 163 -0.85 -15.26 15.62
N THR A 164 -0.34 -16.44 15.26
CA THR A 164 -0.59 -17.68 16.03
C THR A 164 0.25 -17.72 17.31
N GLY A 165 1.48 -17.20 17.26
CA GLY A 165 2.35 -17.00 18.42
C GLY A 165 1.79 -16.00 19.43
N TYR A 166 1.07 -14.97 18.97
CA TYR A 166 0.35 -14.01 19.82
C TYR A 166 -0.62 -14.72 20.76
N TYR A 167 -1.50 -15.59 20.24
CA TYR A 167 -2.47 -16.30 21.08
C TYR A 167 -1.81 -17.31 22.02
N ILE A 168 -0.78 -18.02 21.56
CA ILE A 168 -0.10 -19.05 22.36
C ILE A 168 0.73 -18.41 23.48
N ILE A 169 1.44 -17.31 23.21
CA ILE A 169 2.27 -16.62 24.21
C ILE A 169 1.39 -15.85 25.20
N VAL A 170 0.32 -15.18 24.75
CA VAL A 170 -0.66 -14.55 25.64
C VAL A 170 -1.31 -15.57 26.57
N ALA A 171 -1.61 -16.78 26.07
CA ALA A 171 -2.17 -17.85 26.88
C ALA A 171 -1.20 -18.41 27.94
N VAL A 172 0.12 -18.23 27.77
CA VAL A 172 1.15 -18.87 28.62
C VAL A 172 1.90 -17.87 29.52
N ALA A 173 2.07 -16.62 29.10
CA ALA A 173 2.96 -15.65 29.76
C ALA A 173 2.25 -14.64 30.69
N GLY A 174 0.92 -14.73 30.84
CA GLY A 174 0.13 -13.78 31.64
C GLY A 174 0.13 -12.35 31.06
N ASP A 175 -0.37 -11.39 31.84
CA ASP A 175 -0.62 -10.01 31.39
C ASP A 175 0.63 -9.31 30.83
N LEU A 176 1.81 -9.53 31.44
CA LEU A 176 3.06 -8.89 31.03
C LEU A 176 3.55 -9.36 29.65
N GLY A 177 3.41 -10.67 29.36
CA GLY A 177 3.80 -11.24 28.08
C GLY A 177 2.90 -10.78 26.93
N GLY A 178 1.60 -10.56 27.22
CA GLY A 178 0.66 -9.98 26.26
C GLY A 178 1.03 -8.56 25.86
N PHE A 179 1.49 -7.73 26.81
CA PHE A 179 1.95 -6.37 26.51
C PHE A 179 3.19 -6.36 25.63
N VAL A 180 4.22 -7.13 25.98
CA VAL A 180 5.47 -7.18 25.20
C VAL A 180 5.23 -7.66 23.77
N MET A 181 4.41 -8.70 23.60
CA MET A 181 4.07 -9.22 22.28
C MET A 181 3.20 -8.25 21.47
N GLY A 182 2.22 -7.58 22.09
CA GLY A 182 1.41 -6.57 21.41
C GLY A 182 2.26 -5.38 20.94
N MET A 183 3.20 -4.90 21.76
CA MET A 183 4.15 -3.86 21.37
C MET A 183 5.06 -4.31 20.22
N ALA A 184 5.52 -5.56 20.22
CA ALA A 184 6.31 -6.11 19.12
C ALA A 184 5.49 -6.16 17.82
N ALA A 185 4.23 -6.60 17.88
CA ALA A 185 3.33 -6.64 16.73
C ALA A 185 3.07 -5.23 16.15
N PHE A 186 2.80 -4.24 17.02
CA PHE A 186 2.65 -2.85 16.59
C PHE A 186 3.94 -2.24 16.06
N SER A 187 5.10 -2.66 16.57
CA SER A 187 6.41 -2.22 16.04
C SER A 187 6.62 -2.73 14.61
N VAL A 188 6.21 -3.97 14.31
CA VAL A 188 6.25 -4.53 12.94
C VAL A 188 5.30 -3.77 12.02
N LEU A 189 4.06 -3.51 12.46
CA LEU A 189 3.09 -2.72 11.70
C LEU A 189 3.56 -1.27 11.47
N LEU A 190 4.21 -0.67 12.47
CA LEU A 190 4.82 0.65 12.37
C LEU A 190 5.91 0.67 11.30
N ILE A 191 6.84 -0.30 11.34
CA ILE A 191 7.90 -0.44 10.35
C ILE A 191 7.32 -0.60 8.94
N LEU A 192 6.29 -1.44 8.80
CA LEU A 192 5.57 -1.62 7.54
C LEU A 192 4.92 -0.30 7.08
N GLY A 193 4.29 0.43 7.99
CA GLY A 193 3.68 1.74 7.72
C GLY A 193 4.68 2.77 7.21
N LEU A 194 5.84 2.87 7.86
CA LEU A 194 6.94 3.77 7.42
C LEU A 194 7.47 3.39 6.04
N TYR A 195 7.68 2.10 5.79
CA TYR A 195 8.10 1.61 4.48
C TYR A 195 7.06 1.93 3.38
N MET A 196 5.78 1.66 3.64
CA MET A 196 4.68 2.00 2.74
C MET A 196 4.64 3.50 2.47
N ALA A 197 4.78 4.34 3.50
CA ALA A 197 4.78 5.78 3.35
C ALA A 197 5.83 6.26 2.35
N ILE A 198 7.08 5.83 2.52
CA ILE A 198 8.19 6.27 1.68
C ILE A 198 8.01 5.79 0.24
N VAL A 199 7.71 4.51 0.04
CA VAL A 199 7.58 3.92 -1.30
C VAL A 199 6.45 4.58 -2.07
N PHE A 200 5.27 4.74 -1.46
CA PHE A 200 4.09 5.26 -2.15
C PHE A 200 4.11 6.78 -2.31
N ILE A 201 4.66 7.54 -1.36
CA ILE A 201 4.86 8.99 -1.52
C ILE A 201 5.87 9.26 -2.65
N HIS A 202 7.02 8.58 -2.64
CA HIS A 202 8.01 8.73 -3.71
C HIS A 202 7.42 8.35 -5.07
N ARG A 203 6.70 7.23 -5.13
CA ARG A 203 6.00 6.79 -6.33
C ARG A 203 4.98 7.82 -6.83
N TYR A 204 4.21 8.42 -5.94
CA TYR A 204 3.26 9.47 -6.30
C TYR A 204 3.95 10.69 -6.89
N ILE A 205 5.05 11.16 -6.27
CA ILE A 205 5.85 12.28 -6.79
C ILE A 205 6.40 11.94 -8.18
N PHE A 206 6.92 10.72 -8.36
CA PHE A 206 7.42 10.25 -9.65
C PHE A 206 6.32 10.25 -10.73
N ILE A 207 5.14 9.70 -10.43
CA ILE A 207 3.99 9.68 -11.33
C ILE A 207 3.57 11.11 -11.72
N ARG A 208 3.50 12.02 -10.74
CA ARG A 208 3.11 13.41 -10.96
C ARG A 208 4.07 14.13 -11.92
N ASN A 209 5.37 13.84 -11.81
CA ASN A 209 6.41 14.43 -12.65
C ASN A 209 6.46 13.83 -14.07
N HIS A 210 5.87 12.64 -14.30
CA HIS A 210 5.86 11.94 -15.60
C HIS A 210 4.44 11.69 -16.12
N MET A 211 3.49 12.58 -15.80
CA MET A 211 2.07 12.42 -16.14
C MET A 211 1.81 12.28 -17.64
N ASP A 212 2.59 12.97 -18.48
CA ASP A 212 2.38 12.94 -19.94
C ASP A 212 2.77 11.57 -20.53
N GLN A 213 3.85 10.98 -20.03
CA GLN A 213 4.28 9.63 -20.39
C GLN A 213 3.26 8.59 -19.90
N LEU A 214 2.72 8.77 -18.70
CA LEU A 214 1.69 7.89 -18.15
C LEU A 214 0.39 7.96 -18.97
N LYS A 215 -0.06 9.15 -19.38
CA LYS A 215 -1.25 9.31 -20.25
C LYS A 215 -1.02 8.75 -21.64
N ALA A 216 0.18 8.85 -22.18
CA ALA A 216 0.53 8.20 -23.45
C ALA A 216 0.44 6.67 -23.36
N HIS A 217 0.83 6.08 -22.22
CA HIS A 217 0.73 4.64 -21.98
C HIS A 217 -0.70 4.18 -21.61
N TYR A 218 -1.43 4.97 -20.83
CA TYR A 218 -2.79 4.70 -20.38
C TYR A 218 -3.73 5.85 -20.80
N PRO A 219 -4.13 5.92 -22.08
CA PRO A 219 -4.95 7.02 -22.59
C PRO A 219 -6.36 7.09 -21.97
N VAL A 220 -6.80 6.01 -21.33
CA VAL A 220 -8.09 5.92 -20.63
C VAL A 220 -8.01 6.33 -19.15
N LEU A 221 -6.82 6.67 -18.66
CA LEU A 221 -6.58 7.07 -17.27
C LEU A 221 -7.38 8.32 -16.91
N GLY A 222 -8.02 8.33 -15.73
CA GLY A 222 -8.84 9.45 -15.27
C GLY A 222 -10.17 9.65 -16.00
N LEU A 223 -10.50 8.83 -17.01
CA LEU A 223 -11.82 8.88 -17.65
C LEU A 223 -12.89 8.20 -16.78
N PRO A 224 -14.13 8.71 -16.74
CA PRO A 224 -15.26 8.03 -16.13
C PRO A 224 -15.47 6.63 -16.71
N LYS A 225 -16.02 5.72 -15.90
CA LYS A 225 -16.26 4.31 -16.25
C LYS A 225 -16.92 4.11 -17.63
N GLU A 226 -17.93 4.93 -17.93
CA GLU A 226 -18.67 4.87 -19.20
C GLU A 226 -17.77 5.11 -20.42
N LYS A 227 -16.89 6.11 -20.35
CA LYS A 227 -15.96 6.44 -21.43
C LYS A 227 -14.85 5.38 -21.57
N ARG A 228 -14.43 4.76 -20.47
CA ARG A 228 -13.48 3.62 -20.50
C ARG A 228 -14.10 2.40 -21.18
N ASN A 229 -15.34 2.07 -20.81
CA ASN A 229 -16.06 0.96 -21.42
C ASN A 229 -16.35 1.21 -22.91
N ALA A 230 -16.74 2.42 -23.28
CA ALA A 230 -16.92 2.80 -24.68
C ALA A 230 -15.62 2.72 -25.48
N ALA A 231 -14.50 3.18 -24.92
CA ALA A 231 -13.18 3.08 -25.56
C ALA A 231 -12.73 1.61 -25.72
N TYR A 232 -12.98 0.77 -24.71
CA TYR A 232 -12.70 -0.66 -24.76
C TYR A 232 -13.55 -1.39 -25.81
N LEU A 233 -14.86 -1.12 -25.83
CA LEU A 233 -15.79 -1.68 -26.81
C LEU A 233 -15.46 -1.23 -28.24
N ASN A 234 -15.11 0.05 -28.45
CA ASN A 234 -14.67 0.55 -29.76
C ASN A 234 -13.39 -0.14 -30.24
N LYS A 235 -12.43 -0.42 -29.33
CA LYS A 235 -11.20 -1.14 -29.66
C LYS A 235 -11.48 -2.60 -30.05
N MET A 236 -12.38 -3.30 -29.36
CA MET A 236 -12.81 -4.65 -29.74
C MET A 236 -13.56 -4.67 -31.08
N ASN A 237 -14.45 -3.70 -31.32
CA ASN A 237 -15.20 -3.59 -32.56
C ASN A 237 -14.32 -3.23 -33.77
N GLN A 238 -13.21 -2.50 -33.57
CA GLN A 238 -12.21 -2.25 -34.60
C GLN A 238 -11.30 -3.47 -34.85
N GLY A 239 -10.96 -4.24 -33.81
CA GLY A 239 -10.19 -5.49 -33.93
C GLY A 239 -10.95 -6.61 -34.67
N ASN A 240 -12.28 -6.65 -34.56
CA ASN A 240 -13.13 -7.57 -35.32
C ASN A 240 -13.33 -7.19 -36.79
N LYS A 241 -12.89 -6.00 -37.22
CA LYS A 241 -12.87 -5.59 -38.63
C LYS A 241 -11.48 -5.80 -39.24
N ALA A 242 -10.93 -7.01 -39.13
CA ALA A 242 -9.82 -7.42 -40.00
C ALA A 242 -10.36 -7.59 -41.44
N PRO A 243 -9.59 -7.22 -42.48
CA PRO A 243 -10.10 -7.15 -43.85
C PRO A 243 -10.45 -8.56 -44.33
N VAL A 244 -11.68 -8.71 -44.84
CA VAL A 244 -12.12 -9.89 -45.58
C VAL A 244 -11.13 -10.10 -46.71
N SER A 245 -10.25 -11.10 -46.58
CA SER A 245 -9.38 -11.51 -47.66
C SER A 245 -10.27 -12.00 -48.80
N GLN A 246 -10.24 -11.29 -49.93
CA GLN A 246 -10.92 -11.72 -51.14
C GLN A 246 -10.34 -13.07 -51.56
N ARG A 247 -11.10 -14.12 -51.26
CA ARG A 247 -10.82 -15.51 -51.62
C ARG A 247 -10.79 -15.61 -53.15
N LYS A 248 -9.58 -15.61 -53.75
CA LYS A 248 -9.42 -15.95 -55.18
C LYS A 248 -9.93 -17.37 -55.40
N SER A 249 -11.07 -17.48 -56.06
CA SER A 249 -11.67 -18.72 -56.55
C SER A 249 -10.70 -19.40 -57.52
N LYS A 250 -10.07 -20.51 -57.09
CA LYS A 250 -9.26 -21.36 -57.97
C LYS A 250 -10.21 -22.32 -58.69
N LYS A 251 -10.45 -22.02 -59.96
CA LYS A 251 -11.24 -22.78 -60.93
C LYS A 251 -10.80 -24.26 -60.93
N ARG A 252 -11.73 -25.18 -60.61
CA ARG A 252 -11.58 -26.62 -60.84
C ARG A 252 -11.28 -26.88 -62.32
N ARG A 253 -10.20 -27.60 -62.62
CA ARG A 253 -10.08 -28.43 -63.83
C ARG A 253 -9.99 -29.88 -63.35
N GLY A 254 -10.98 -30.67 -63.71
CA GLY A 254 -10.96 -32.12 -63.55
C GLY A 254 -10.43 -32.82 -64.81
N SER A 255 -10.20 -34.12 -64.63
CA SER A 255 -10.15 -35.24 -65.61
C SER A 255 -9.18 -35.07 -66.80
N LEU A 256 -8.29 -36.00 -67.13
CA LEU A 256 -8.30 -37.46 -67.03
C LEU A 256 -6.93 -37.98 -66.58
#